data_AF-A0A971SIC1-F1
#
_entry.id   AF-A0A971SIC1-F1
#
_cell.length_a   1.000
_cell.length_b   1.000
_cell.length_c   1.000
_cell.angle_alpha   90.00
_cell.angle_beta   90.00
_cell.angle_gamma   90.00
#
_symmetry.space_group_name_H-M   'P 1'
#
loop_
_entity.id
_entity.type
_entity.pdbx_description
1 polymer ?
#
loop_
_entity_poly.entity_id
_entity_poly.type
_entity_poly.pdbx_seq_one_letter_code
_entity_poly.pdbx_strand_id
1 'polypeptide(L)'
;MLKNHFVLLFNEYVDGTPQITLIRNQNQLDHYSDFVDAAMKKAGLRSFRQDNVKDFLDQKADKYEEVRSKMRVISDLSEIIDSTDFPDPLLFFDSLLKNEAALYITSDALIDFLFSRSISDQLLKIENIPLPERIKYVRDFYKYLDEHKNSRINIIESDIYGIVVICQGKNSLICLVNVSGKILKYHIVRTEAVAEEMTKWADLSAIDSTLFIKTLMRQVRDQ
;
A
#
# COMPACT_ATOMS: atom_id res chain seq x y z
N MET A 1 -10.28 -21.05 -0.91
CA MET A 1 -10.09 -22.50 -1.10
C MET A 1 -9.97 -23.14 0.28
N LEU A 2 -10.88 -24.05 0.64
CA LEU A 2 -10.71 -24.84 1.85
C LEU A 2 -10.06 -26.15 1.43
N LYS A 3 -8.78 -26.31 1.77
CA LYS A 3 -7.98 -27.50 1.42
C LYS A 3 -8.77 -28.76 1.79
N ASN A 4 -8.93 -29.69 0.85
CA ASN A 4 -9.65 -30.96 0.99
C ASN A 4 -11.16 -30.89 1.25
N HIS A 5 -11.83 -29.76 0.99
CA HIS A 5 -13.28 -29.65 1.22
C HIS A 5 -14.05 -29.44 -0.08
N PHE A 6 -13.79 -28.33 -0.78
CA PHE A 6 -14.44 -28.01 -2.05
C PHE A 6 -13.77 -26.80 -2.72
N VAL A 7 -13.97 -26.68 -4.03
CA VAL A 7 -13.65 -25.48 -4.81
C VAL A 7 -14.95 -24.86 -5.32
N LEU A 8 -15.10 -23.55 -5.12
CA LEU A 8 -16.14 -22.74 -5.75
C LEU A 8 -15.51 -21.97 -6.91
N LEU A 9 -16.01 -22.18 -8.11
CA LEU A 9 -15.67 -21.38 -9.29
C LEU A 9 -16.80 -20.41 -9.55
N PHE A 10 -16.47 -19.13 -9.63
CA PHE A 10 -17.39 -18.07 -10.03
C PHE A 10 -17.11 -17.76 -11.49
N ASN A 11 -18.14 -17.80 -12.31
CA ASN A 11 -18.06 -17.50 -13.73
C ASN A 11 -19.33 -16.78 -14.17
N GLU A 12 -19.34 -16.32 -15.42
CA GLU A 12 -20.48 -15.62 -16.00
C GLU A 12 -20.85 -16.27 -17.34
N TYR A 13 -22.14 -16.50 -17.58
CA TYR A 13 -22.61 -16.92 -18.90
C TYR A 13 -22.55 -15.76 -19.90
N VAL A 14 -22.69 -16.07 -21.19
CA VAL A 14 -22.64 -15.07 -22.28
C VAL A 14 -23.70 -13.97 -22.12
N ASP A 15 -24.78 -14.24 -21.39
CA ASP A 15 -25.87 -13.31 -21.11
C ASP A 15 -25.68 -12.49 -19.81
N GLY A 16 -24.55 -12.64 -19.13
CA GLY A 16 -24.27 -11.96 -17.86
C GLY A 16 -24.78 -12.69 -16.62
N THR A 17 -25.39 -13.87 -16.76
CA THR A 17 -25.91 -14.62 -15.61
C THR A 17 -24.74 -15.18 -14.78
N PRO A 18 -24.64 -14.84 -13.48
CA PRO A 18 -23.59 -15.38 -12.62
C PRO A 18 -23.80 -16.87 -12.38
N GLN A 19 -22.75 -17.65 -12.61
CA GLN A 19 -22.71 -19.09 -12.39
C GLN A 19 -21.74 -19.41 -11.27
N ILE A 20 -22.17 -20.26 -10.34
CA ILE A 20 -21.33 -20.83 -9.30
C ILE A 20 -21.22 -22.34 -9.54
N THR A 21 -20.00 -22.82 -9.79
CA THR A 21 -19.71 -24.25 -9.88
C THR A 21 -19.08 -24.74 -8.59
N LEU A 22 -19.69 -25.75 -7.96
CA LEU A 22 -19.18 -26.41 -6.77
C LEU A 22 -18.50 -27.72 -7.15
N ILE A 23 -17.19 -27.79 -6.93
CA ILE A 23 -16.39 -29.00 -7.14
C ILE A 23 -16.17 -29.66 -5.78
N ARG A 24 -16.63 -30.90 -5.62
CA ARG A 24 -16.42 -31.75 -4.42
C ARG A 24 -15.79 -33.10 -4.74
N ASN A 25 -15.58 -33.40 -6.03
CA ASN A 25 -14.97 -34.67 -6.44
C ASN A 25 -13.52 -34.72 -5.97
N GLN A 26 -13.16 -35.72 -5.17
CA GLN A 26 -11.85 -35.78 -4.53
C GLN A 26 -10.70 -35.80 -5.53
N ASN A 27 -10.79 -36.59 -6.60
CA ASN A 27 -9.73 -36.64 -7.62
C ASN A 27 -9.53 -35.29 -8.33
N GLN A 28 -10.62 -34.56 -8.61
CA GLN A 28 -10.53 -33.21 -9.18
C GLN A 28 -9.96 -32.20 -8.19
N LEU A 29 -10.30 -32.30 -6.91
CA LEU A 29 -9.74 -31.47 -5.86
C LEU A 29 -8.23 -31.72 -5.70
N ASP A 30 -7.81 -32.98 -5.72
CA ASP A 30 -6.40 -33.37 -5.62
C ASP A 30 -5.60 -32.86 -6.83
N HIS A 31 -6.10 -33.09 -8.06
CA HIS A 31 -5.49 -32.55 -9.29
C HIS A 31 -5.38 -31.03 -9.27
N TYR A 32 -6.42 -30.34 -8.80
CA TYR A 32 -6.40 -28.88 -8.71
C TYR A 32 -5.44 -28.39 -7.62
N SER A 33 -5.36 -29.08 -6.48
CA SER A 33 -4.36 -28.79 -5.45
C SER A 33 -2.94 -28.96 -5.99
N ASP A 34 -2.66 -30.06 -6.68
CA ASP A 34 -1.35 -30.32 -7.29
C ASP A 34 -1.00 -29.26 -8.34
N PHE A 35 -1.97 -28.86 -9.16
CA PHE A 35 -1.81 -27.77 -10.12
C PHE A 35 -1.47 -26.45 -9.42
N VAL A 36 -2.22 -26.07 -8.38
CA VAL A 36 -1.96 -24.85 -7.60
C VAL A 36 -0.60 -24.93 -6.94
N ASP A 37 -0.24 -26.05 -6.32
CA ASP A 37 1.07 -26.22 -5.68
C ASP A 37 2.22 -26.14 -6.69
N ALA A 38 2.06 -26.75 -7.87
CA ALA A 38 3.04 -26.66 -8.96
C ALA A 38 3.15 -25.24 -9.53
N ALA A 39 2.02 -24.53 -9.68
CA ALA A 39 1.99 -23.14 -10.12
C ALA A 39 2.64 -22.22 -9.08
N MET A 40 2.33 -22.40 -7.80
CA MET A 40 2.88 -21.65 -6.68
C MET A 40 4.39 -21.89 -6.52
N LYS A 41 4.89 -23.11 -6.74
CA LYS A 41 6.33 -23.42 -6.75
C LYS A 41 7.10 -22.69 -7.86
N LYS A 42 6.43 -22.37 -8.98
CA LYS A 42 7.01 -21.63 -10.11
C LYS A 42 6.78 -20.12 -10.01
N ALA A 43 5.73 -19.71 -9.30
CA ALA A 43 5.39 -18.31 -9.12
C ALA A 43 6.39 -17.64 -8.18
N GLY A 44 6.97 -16.52 -8.61
CA GLY A 44 7.73 -15.67 -7.71
C GLY A 44 6.80 -15.08 -6.66
N LEU A 45 7.19 -15.17 -5.38
CA LEU A 45 6.46 -14.50 -4.30
C LEU A 45 6.43 -12.98 -4.58
N ARG A 46 5.23 -12.40 -4.55
CA ARG A 46 4.98 -10.99 -4.84
C ARG A 46 4.17 -10.29 -3.75
N SER A 47 3.86 -10.99 -2.66
CA SER A 47 3.08 -10.46 -1.55
C SER A 47 3.82 -10.79 -0.26
N PHE A 48 4.03 -9.77 0.55
CA PHE A 48 4.85 -9.83 1.75
C PHE A 48 4.10 -9.16 2.89
N ARG A 49 4.38 -9.63 4.10
CA ARG A 49 3.90 -9.05 5.33
C ARG A 49 5.08 -8.36 6.00
N GLN A 50 4.80 -7.43 6.92
CA GLN A 50 5.82 -6.72 7.67
C GLN A 50 6.82 -7.64 8.39
N ASP A 51 6.40 -8.85 8.79
CA ASP A 51 7.26 -9.82 9.47
C ASP A 51 8.23 -10.56 8.54
N ASN A 52 7.98 -10.60 7.23
CA ASN A 52 8.80 -11.35 6.26
C ASN A 52 9.36 -10.51 5.10
N VAL A 53 9.07 -9.20 5.07
CA VAL A 53 9.57 -8.30 4.03
C VAL A 53 11.09 -8.19 4.06
N LYS A 54 11.71 -8.23 5.24
CA LYS A 54 13.17 -8.13 5.40
C LYS A 54 13.90 -9.30 4.73
N ASP A 55 13.44 -10.52 4.98
CA ASP A 55 13.95 -11.74 4.35
C ASP A 55 13.89 -11.66 2.82
N PHE A 56 12.86 -11.03 2.27
CA PHE A 56 12.79 -10.75 0.85
C PHE A 56 13.83 -9.71 0.45
N LEU A 57 13.89 -8.56 1.11
CA LEU A 57 14.77 -7.44 0.76
C LEU A 57 16.27 -7.77 0.85
N ASP A 58 16.65 -8.73 1.71
CA ASP A 58 18.03 -9.20 1.93
C ASP A 58 18.49 -10.23 0.88
N GLN A 59 17.57 -10.84 0.12
CA GLN A 59 17.94 -11.75 -0.97
C GLN A 59 18.69 -11.00 -2.09
N LYS A 60 19.72 -11.65 -2.67
CA LYS A 60 20.56 -11.10 -3.73
C LYS A 60 19.69 -10.56 -4.88
N ALA A 61 19.87 -9.28 -5.17
CA ALA A 61 18.91 -8.49 -5.94
C ALA A 61 19.26 -8.45 -7.43
N ASP A 62 18.49 -9.19 -8.24
CA ASP A 62 18.48 -9.02 -9.71
C ASP A 62 17.09 -8.71 -10.27
N LYS A 63 16.02 -8.85 -9.47
CA LYS A 63 14.62 -8.61 -9.90
C LYS A 63 13.94 -7.58 -9.02
N TYR A 64 13.22 -6.65 -9.65
CA TYR A 64 12.40 -5.61 -9.00
C TYR A 64 13.16 -4.58 -8.15
N GLU A 65 14.44 -4.30 -8.45
CA GLU A 65 15.26 -3.43 -7.60
C GLU A 65 14.63 -2.04 -7.37
N GLU A 66 14.03 -1.47 -8.40
CA GLU A 66 13.27 -0.23 -8.32
C GLU A 66 12.15 -0.26 -7.26
N VAL A 67 11.40 -1.35 -7.19
CA VAL A 67 10.32 -1.51 -6.20
C VAL A 67 10.90 -1.86 -4.83
N ARG A 68 11.96 -2.66 -4.79
CA ARG A 68 12.66 -3.04 -3.56
C ARG A 68 13.23 -1.83 -2.84
N SER A 69 13.76 -0.84 -3.55
CA SER A 69 14.27 0.38 -2.91
C SER A 69 13.14 1.15 -2.21
N LYS A 70 11.94 1.22 -2.80
CA LYS A 70 10.77 1.87 -2.17
C LYS A 70 10.26 1.07 -0.98
N MET A 71 10.23 -0.24 -1.13
CA MET A 71 9.82 -1.17 -0.08
C MET A 71 10.77 -1.10 1.12
N ARG A 72 12.09 -0.92 0.92
CA ARG A 72 13.06 -0.63 2.01
C ARG A 72 12.69 0.65 2.75
N VAL A 73 12.51 1.75 2.03
CA VAL A 73 12.14 3.06 2.62
C VAL A 73 10.91 2.97 3.52
N ILE A 74 9.87 2.22 3.12
CA ILE A 74 8.66 2.02 3.92
C ILE A 74 8.87 0.99 5.04
N SER A 75 9.62 -0.08 4.79
CA SER A 75 9.92 -1.10 5.79
C SER A 75 10.74 -0.54 6.95
N ASP A 76 11.73 0.30 6.64
CA ASP A 76 12.62 0.93 7.59
C ASP A 76 11.82 1.84 8.55
N LEU A 77 10.80 2.56 8.04
CA LEU A 77 9.86 3.31 8.89
C LEU A 77 9.18 2.44 9.96
N SER A 78 8.91 1.19 9.63
CA SER A 78 8.21 0.25 10.51
C SER A 78 9.11 -0.40 11.55
N GLU A 79 10.43 -0.18 11.46
CA GLU A 79 11.42 -0.57 12.46
C GLU A 79 11.76 0.56 13.44
N ILE A 80 11.25 1.77 13.21
CA ILE A 80 11.49 2.93 14.07
C ILE A 80 10.78 2.73 15.41
N ILE A 81 11.51 2.89 16.51
CA ILE A 81 10.97 2.74 17.88
C ILE A 81 10.89 4.10 18.56
N ASP A 82 11.79 5.03 18.20
CA ASP A 82 11.87 6.39 18.72
C ASP A 82 11.42 7.39 17.65
N SER A 83 10.53 8.32 18.00
CA SER A 83 10.05 9.33 17.05
C SER A 83 11.14 10.32 16.61
N THR A 84 12.25 10.42 17.34
CA THR A 84 13.42 11.21 16.93
C THR A 84 14.22 10.56 15.80
N ASP A 85 14.08 9.25 15.60
CA ASP A 85 14.69 8.50 14.50
C ASP A 85 13.83 8.54 13.22
N PHE A 86 12.67 9.22 13.26
CA PHE A 86 11.83 9.36 12.08
C PHE A 86 12.59 10.11 10.97
N PRO A 87 12.61 9.59 9.73
CA PRO A 87 13.37 10.20 8.67
C PRO A 87 12.82 11.59 8.36
N ASP A 88 13.73 12.47 7.95
CA ASP A 88 13.32 13.76 7.39
C ASP A 88 12.27 13.54 6.29
N PRO A 89 11.08 14.16 6.39
CA PRO A 89 10.00 13.92 5.43
C PRO A 89 10.39 14.23 4.00
N LEU A 90 11.24 15.25 3.75
CA LEU A 90 11.71 15.56 2.41
C LEU A 90 12.57 14.42 1.86
N LEU A 91 13.52 13.92 2.65
CA LEU A 91 14.35 12.79 2.26
C LEU A 91 13.54 11.51 2.04
N PHE A 92 12.50 11.31 2.85
CA PHE A 92 11.57 10.19 2.70
C PHE A 92 10.80 10.27 1.38
N PHE A 93 10.14 11.39 1.09
CA PHE A 93 9.37 11.56 -0.15
C PHE A 93 10.27 11.57 -1.38
N ASP A 94 11.45 12.18 -1.33
CA ASP A 94 12.43 12.12 -2.42
C ASP A 94 12.85 10.68 -2.69
N SER A 95 13.10 9.90 -1.63
CA SER A 95 13.44 8.49 -1.78
C SER A 95 12.28 7.68 -2.38
N LEU A 96 11.04 8.00 -2.01
CA LEU A 96 9.84 7.37 -2.59
C LEU A 96 9.51 7.81 -4.01
N LEU A 97 9.81 9.04 -4.40
CA LEU A 97 9.44 9.62 -5.70
C LEU A 97 10.57 9.60 -6.74
N LYS A 98 11.80 9.25 -6.34
CA LYS A 98 12.91 8.95 -7.25
C LYS A 98 12.48 8.07 -8.43
N ASN A 99 13.09 8.30 -9.60
CA ASN A 99 12.84 7.58 -10.85
C ASN A 99 11.41 7.73 -11.37
N GLU A 100 10.87 8.95 -11.27
CA GLU A 100 9.56 9.32 -11.79
C GLU A 100 8.37 8.54 -11.21
N ALA A 101 8.51 8.04 -9.98
CA ALA A 101 7.44 7.29 -9.36
C ALA A 101 6.21 8.19 -9.09
N ALA A 102 5.02 7.63 -9.25
CA ALA A 102 3.77 8.27 -8.83
C ALA A 102 3.28 7.64 -7.52
N LEU A 103 2.93 8.47 -6.56
CA LEU A 103 2.50 8.09 -5.22
C LEU A 103 0.99 8.40 -5.08
N TYR A 104 0.21 7.40 -4.70
CA TYR A 104 -1.21 7.53 -4.41
C TYR A 104 -1.42 7.16 -2.94
N ILE A 105 -1.99 8.07 -2.18
CA ILE A 105 -2.26 7.88 -0.74
C ILE A 105 -3.74 8.16 -0.50
N THR A 106 -4.42 7.29 0.24
CA THR A 106 -5.83 7.51 0.55
C THR A 106 -6.02 8.61 1.60
N SER A 107 -7.11 9.39 1.47
CA SER A 107 -7.38 10.55 2.35
C SER A 107 -7.56 10.15 3.82
N ASP A 108 -8.25 9.05 4.07
CA ASP A 108 -8.40 8.38 5.37
C ASP A 108 -7.03 8.08 5.99
N ALA A 109 -6.04 7.68 5.18
CA ALA A 109 -4.72 7.33 5.69
C ALA A 109 -4.04 8.52 6.39
N LEU A 110 -4.22 9.71 5.82
CA LEU A 110 -3.67 10.96 6.34
C LEU A 110 -4.48 11.48 7.53
N ILE A 111 -5.81 11.34 7.48
CA ILE A 111 -6.72 11.69 8.58
C ILE A 111 -6.41 10.84 9.80
N ASP A 112 -6.32 9.52 9.64
CA ASP A 112 -6.09 8.60 10.75
C ASP A 112 -4.70 8.70 11.36
N PHE A 113 -3.68 9.01 10.55
CA PHE A 113 -2.36 9.36 11.07
C PHE A 113 -2.45 10.52 12.06
N LEU A 114 -3.21 11.58 11.76
CA LEU A 114 -3.36 12.73 12.66
C LEU A 114 -4.31 12.51 13.84
N PHE A 115 -5.45 11.86 13.63
CA PHE A 115 -6.52 11.84 14.63
C PHE A 115 -6.66 10.53 15.40
N SER A 116 -6.60 9.37 14.73
CA SER A 116 -6.96 8.09 15.38
C SER A 116 -5.77 7.25 15.86
N ARG A 117 -4.54 7.58 15.43
CA ARG A 117 -3.28 6.84 15.71
C ARG A 117 -3.22 5.42 15.13
N SER A 118 -4.34 4.87 14.65
CA SER A 118 -4.43 3.48 14.18
C SER A 118 -3.43 3.17 13.07
N ILE A 119 -3.17 4.14 12.18
CA ILE A 119 -2.21 4.01 11.09
C ILE A 119 -0.78 4.24 11.58
N SER A 120 -0.56 5.18 12.51
CA SER A 120 0.74 5.39 13.14
C SER A 120 1.21 4.13 13.87
N ASP A 121 0.34 3.49 14.65
CA ASP A 121 0.63 2.26 15.38
C ASP A 121 1.06 1.12 14.44
N GLN A 122 0.45 1.07 13.25
CA GLN A 122 0.67 0.01 12.26
C GLN A 122 1.85 0.27 11.35
N LEU A 123 2.02 1.51 10.90
CA LEU A 123 3.13 1.90 10.03
C LEU A 123 4.43 1.99 10.80
N LEU A 124 4.40 2.42 12.06
CA LEU A 124 5.59 2.94 12.73
C LEU A 124 5.99 2.19 13.99
N LYS A 125 5.25 1.20 14.51
CA LYS A 125 5.53 0.54 15.81
C LYS A 125 5.75 1.47 17.02
N ILE A 126 5.73 2.79 16.84
CA ILE A 126 5.80 3.79 17.89
C ILE A 126 4.43 3.83 18.53
N GLU A 127 4.32 3.27 19.74
CA GLU A 127 3.05 3.18 20.47
C GLU A 127 2.42 4.54 20.78
N ASN A 128 3.15 5.66 20.67
CA ASN A 128 2.60 7.01 20.81
C ASN A 128 3.51 8.06 20.16
N ILE A 129 3.31 8.40 18.88
CA ILE A 129 3.82 9.67 18.35
C ILE A 129 2.94 10.80 18.91
N PRO A 130 3.48 11.73 19.72
CA PRO A 130 2.70 12.84 20.26
C PRO A 130 2.04 13.66 19.15
N LEU A 131 0.85 14.21 19.41
CA LEU A 131 0.15 15.06 18.44
C LEU A 131 1.03 16.21 17.89
N PRO A 132 1.86 16.92 18.69
CA PRO A 132 2.77 17.94 18.16
C PRO A 132 3.74 17.43 17.09
N GLU A 133 4.25 16.22 17.23
CA GLU A 133 5.15 15.61 16.25
C GLU A 133 4.39 15.15 15.00
N ARG A 134 3.18 14.60 15.14
CA ARG A 134 2.33 14.26 14.00
C ARG A 134 1.93 15.51 13.19
N ILE A 135 1.63 16.61 13.88
CA ILE A 135 1.40 17.93 13.25
C ILE A 135 2.65 18.40 12.51
N LYS A 136 3.84 18.22 13.10
CA LYS A 136 5.11 18.54 12.44
C LYS A 136 5.28 17.74 11.14
N TYR A 137 5.06 16.42 11.17
CA TYR A 137 5.18 15.59 9.97
C TYR A 137 4.19 15.98 8.86
N VAL A 138 2.94 16.28 9.18
CA VAL A 138 1.97 16.73 8.17
C VAL A 138 2.29 18.12 7.65
N ARG A 139 2.85 19.00 8.48
CA ARG A 139 3.36 20.31 8.04
C ARG A 139 4.55 20.16 7.10
N ASP A 140 5.48 19.26 7.40
CA ASP A 140 6.64 19.01 6.55
C ASP A 140 6.21 18.36 5.23
N PHE A 141 5.18 17.51 5.25
CA PHE A 141 4.54 16.99 4.04
C PHE A 141 3.88 18.11 3.21
N TYR A 142 3.16 19.04 3.84
CA TYR A 142 2.63 20.23 3.15
C TYR A 142 3.74 21.04 2.49
N LYS A 143 4.84 21.27 3.20
CA LYS A 143 6.00 21.99 2.67
C LYS A 143 6.59 21.26 1.46
N TYR A 144 6.70 19.93 1.52
CA TYR A 144 7.12 19.12 0.38
C TYR A 144 6.22 19.34 -0.85
N LEU A 145 4.90 19.29 -0.67
CA LEU A 145 3.92 19.49 -1.75
C LEU A 145 4.01 20.90 -2.35
N ASP A 146 4.17 21.93 -1.53
CA ASP A 146 4.27 23.32 -2.00
C ASP A 146 5.60 23.61 -2.70
N GLU A 147 6.71 23.01 -2.24
CA GLU A 147 8.02 23.10 -2.92
C GLU A 147 8.05 22.28 -4.22
N HIS A 148 7.33 21.16 -4.26
CA HIS A 148 7.28 20.24 -5.39
C HIS A 148 5.87 20.20 -5.99
N LYS A 149 5.37 21.33 -6.50
CA LYS A 149 4.00 21.45 -7.07
C LYS A 149 3.69 20.50 -8.23
N ASN A 150 4.74 19.98 -8.88
CA ASN A 150 4.65 18.96 -9.93
C ASN A 150 4.98 17.55 -9.44
N SER A 151 5.03 17.33 -8.12
CA SER A 151 5.21 16.00 -7.54
C SER A 151 4.01 15.13 -7.93
N ARG A 152 4.27 13.90 -8.34
CA ARG A 152 3.24 12.92 -8.73
C ARG A 152 2.57 12.31 -7.50
N ILE A 153 2.27 13.13 -6.49
CA ILE A 153 1.59 12.75 -5.25
C ILE A 153 0.11 13.06 -5.38
N ASN A 154 -0.70 12.02 -5.36
CA ASN A 154 -2.14 12.09 -5.49
C ASN A 154 -2.79 11.62 -4.20
N ILE A 155 -3.64 12.47 -3.62
CA ILE A 155 -4.52 12.05 -2.53
C ILE A 155 -5.82 11.56 -3.17
N ILE A 156 -6.23 10.35 -2.82
CA ILE A 156 -7.41 9.70 -3.41
C ILE A 156 -8.44 9.35 -2.34
N GLU A 157 -9.71 9.34 -2.70
CA GLU A 157 -10.78 8.78 -1.89
C GLU A 157 -10.99 7.32 -2.32
N SER A 158 -11.06 6.40 -1.35
CA SER A 158 -11.23 4.98 -1.63
C SER A 158 -11.95 4.29 -0.47
N ASP A 159 -12.76 3.28 -0.80
CA ASP A 159 -13.36 2.39 0.19
C ASP A 159 -12.34 1.44 0.83
N ILE A 160 -11.12 1.36 0.28
CA ILE A 160 -10.06 0.53 0.83
C ILE A 160 -9.19 1.37 1.74
N TYR A 161 -9.26 1.06 3.03
CA TYR A 161 -8.59 1.83 4.07
C TYR A 161 -7.06 1.71 4.02
N GLY A 162 -6.36 2.83 4.16
CA GLY A 162 -4.91 2.85 4.40
C GLY A 162 -4.07 2.28 3.25
N ILE A 163 -4.38 2.65 2.00
CA ILE A 163 -3.57 2.26 0.84
C ILE A 163 -2.51 3.33 0.53
N VAL A 164 -1.29 2.86 0.29
CA VAL A 164 -0.25 3.61 -0.42
C VAL A 164 0.15 2.83 -1.68
N VAL A 165 -0.08 3.41 -2.87
CA VAL A 165 0.38 2.83 -4.15
C VAL A 165 1.52 3.66 -4.71
N ILE A 166 2.61 2.99 -5.08
CA ILE A 166 3.76 3.60 -5.75
C ILE A 166 3.91 2.95 -7.12
N CYS A 167 3.64 3.71 -8.18
CA CYS A 167 3.78 3.27 -9.57
C CYS A 167 5.14 3.68 -10.12
N GLN A 168 5.96 2.72 -10.56
CA GLN A 168 7.28 2.99 -11.13
C GLN A 168 7.69 1.94 -12.17
N GLY A 169 8.16 2.39 -13.34
CA GLY A 169 8.68 1.49 -14.37
C GLY A 169 7.66 0.41 -14.75
N LYS A 170 8.06 -0.86 -14.63
CA LYS A 170 7.22 -2.03 -14.97
C LYS A 170 6.41 -2.61 -13.80
N ASN A 171 6.74 -2.26 -12.56
CA ASN A 171 6.09 -2.83 -11.38
C ASN A 171 5.72 -1.76 -10.37
N SER A 172 4.52 -1.86 -9.80
CA SER A 172 4.06 -0.98 -8.74
C SER A 172 4.14 -1.69 -7.39
N LEU A 173 4.40 -0.91 -6.34
CA LEU A 173 4.25 -1.33 -4.96
C LEU A 173 2.88 -0.91 -4.46
N ILE A 174 2.12 -1.84 -3.89
CA ILE A 174 0.93 -1.53 -3.11
C ILE A 174 1.24 -1.88 -1.66
N CYS A 175 1.19 -0.89 -0.79
CA CYS A 175 1.28 -1.04 0.65
C CYS A 175 -0.12 -0.89 1.23
N LEU A 176 -0.57 -1.89 1.98
CA LEU A 176 -1.88 -1.90 2.64
C LEU A 176 -1.68 -1.94 4.15
N VAL A 177 -2.35 -1.03 4.85
CA VAL A 177 -2.43 -1.01 6.31
C VAL A 177 -3.61 -1.88 6.74
N ASN A 178 -3.35 -3.12 7.16
CA ASN A 178 -4.41 -4.03 7.59
C ASN A 178 -4.90 -3.72 9.00
N VAL A 179 -5.96 -2.92 9.09
CA VAL A 179 -6.57 -2.46 10.36
C VAL A 179 -6.86 -3.60 11.33
N SER A 180 -7.45 -4.71 10.85
CA SER A 180 -7.79 -5.83 11.73
C SER A 180 -6.58 -6.61 12.21
N GLY A 181 -5.52 -6.67 11.40
CA GLY A 181 -4.30 -7.43 11.70
C GLY A 181 -3.16 -6.61 12.29
N LYS A 182 -3.34 -5.29 12.44
CA LYS A 182 -2.31 -4.31 12.80
C LYS A 182 -0.96 -4.55 12.10
N ILE A 183 -0.98 -4.83 10.80
CA ILE A 183 0.22 -5.24 10.07
C ILE A 183 0.25 -4.64 8.67
N LEU A 184 1.43 -4.23 8.24
CA LEU A 184 1.66 -3.82 6.86
C LEU A 184 1.72 -5.02 5.93
N LYS A 185 1.08 -4.90 4.77
CA LYS A 185 1.23 -5.83 3.65
C LYS A 185 1.76 -5.08 2.44
N TYR A 186 2.65 -5.73 1.72
CA TYR A 186 3.30 -5.20 0.53
C TYR A 186 3.00 -6.12 -0.64
N HIS A 187 2.57 -5.56 -1.76
CA HIS A 187 2.27 -6.30 -2.97
C HIS A 187 3.01 -5.69 -4.16
N ILE A 188 3.72 -6.53 -4.91
CA ILE A 188 4.38 -6.16 -6.17
C ILE A 188 3.47 -6.57 -7.31
N VAL A 189 2.91 -5.59 -8.00
CA VAL A 189 2.03 -5.79 -9.15
C VAL A 189 2.66 -5.21 -10.40
N ARG A 190 2.17 -5.58 -11.59
CA ARG A 190 2.61 -4.89 -12.80
C ARG A 190 1.96 -3.52 -12.87
N THR A 191 2.72 -2.50 -13.26
CA THR A 191 2.22 -1.12 -13.32
C THR A 191 1.07 -0.98 -14.31
N GLU A 192 1.13 -1.70 -15.43
CA GLU A 192 0.04 -1.76 -16.43
C GLU A 192 -1.31 -2.22 -15.85
N ALA A 193 -1.31 -3.00 -14.76
CA ALA A 193 -2.53 -3.53 -14.16
C ALA A 193 -3.21 -2.54 -13.20
N VAL A 194 -2.54 -1.46 -12.79
CA VAL A 194 -3.04 -0.55 -11.74
C VAL A 194 -2.94 0.93 -12.08
N ALA A 195 -2.00 1.35 -12.93
CA ALA A 195 -1.72 2.77 -13.13
C ALA A 195 -2.90 3.56 -13.71
N GLU A 196 -3.63 2.96 -14.66
CA GLU A 196 -4.81 3.59 -15.27
C GLU A 196 -5.92 3.79 -14.24
N GLU A 197 -6.23 2.76 -13.46
CA GLU A 197 -7.27 2.85 -12.42
C GLU A 197 -6.89 3.85 -11.33
N MET A 198 -5.62 3.90 -10.91
CA MET A 198 -5.15 4.89 -9.94
C MET A 198 -5.24 6.34 -10.47
N THR A 199 -4.92 6.55 -11.74
CA THR A 199 -5.05 7.87 -12.38
C THR A 199 -6.52 8.28 -12.42
N LYS A 200 -7.40 7.36 -12.84
CA LYS A 200 -8.84 7.57 -12.85
C LYS A 200 -9.40 7.87 -11.46
N TRP A 201 -8.92 7.18 -10.42
CA TRP A 201 -9.33 7.46 -9.03
C TRP A 201 -8.87 8.83 -8.55
N ALA A 202 -7.65 9.25 -8.91
CA ALA A 202 -7.19 10.61 -8.62
C ALA A 202 -8.07 11.67 -9.29
N ASP A 203 -8.39 11.48 -10.57
CA ASP A 203 -9.28 12.39 -11.31
C ASP A 203 -10.70 12.42 -10.72
N LEU A 204 -11.26 11.26 -10.38
CA LEU A 204 -12.60 11.15 -9.79
C LEU A 204 -12.68 11.73 -8.38
N SER A 205 -11.63 11.58 -7.58
CA SER A 205 -11.56 12.14 -6.23
C SER A 205 -11.50 13.67 -6.28
N ALA A 206 -10.90 14.24 -7.33
CA ALA A 206 -10.72 15.68 -7.52
C ALA A 206 -10.13 16.40 -6.28
N ILE A 207 -9.33 15.69 -5.49
CA ILE A 207 -8.70 16.22 -4.28
C ILE A 207 -7.44 16.97 -4.69
N ASP A 208 -7.43 18.29 -4.47
CA ASP A 208 -6.19 19.05 -4.48
C ASP A 208 -5.38 18.68 -3.23
N SER A 209 -4.26 17.96 -3.42
CA SER A 209 -3.42 17.47 -2.33
C SER A 209 -2.96 18.57 -1.37
N THR A 210 -2.64 19.75 -1.90
CA THR A 210 -2.15 20.90 -1.11
C THR A 210 -3.28 21.51 -0.29
N LEU A 211 -4.44 21.72 -0.89
CA LEU A 211 -5.63 22.25 -0.23
C LEU A 211 -6.17 21.28 0.83
N PHE A 212 -6.15 19.98 0.54
CA PHE A 212 -6.55 18.94 1.49
C PHE A 212 -5.71 18.99 2.76
N ILE A 213 -4.37 18.94 2.63
CA ILE A 213 -3.48 19.01 3.79
C ILE A 213 -3.63 20.33 4.54
N LYS A 214 -3.78 21.46 3.83
CA LYS A 214 -4.02 22.77 4.47
C LYS A 214 -5.32 22.78 5.29
N THR A 215 -6.38 22.16 4.77
CA THR A 215 -7.67 22.05 5.46
C THR A 215 -7.56 21.15 6.69
N LEU A 216 -6.87 20.02 6.54
CA LEU A 216 -6.60 19.06 7.61
C LEU A 216 -5.82 19.72 8.76
N MET A 217 -4.79 20.49 8.45
CA MET A 217 -4.00 21.25 9.44
C MET A 217 -4.82 22.32 10.16
N ARG A 218 -5.80 22.94 9.50
CA ARG A 218 -6.72 23.90 10.14
C ARG A 218 -7.61 23.20 11.17
N GLN A 219 -8.17 22.04 10.82
CA GLN A 219 -9.02 21.26 11.72
C GLN A 219 -8.31 20.87 13.01
N VAL A 220 -7.02 20.51 12.94
CA VAL A 220 -6.22 20.17 14.13
C VAL A 220 -5.99 21.38 15.04
N ARG A 221 -5.88 22.59 14.47
CA ARG A 221 -5.69 23.83 15.27
C ARG A 221 -6.95 24.27 16.01
N ASP A 222 -8.11 23.94 15.46
CA ASP A 222 -9.41 24.36 15.99
C ASP A 222 -9.97 23.37 17.05
N GLN A 223 -9.19 22.36 17.45
CA GLN A 223 -9.44 21.42 18.57
C GLN A 223 -8.67 21.83 19.83
#